data_AF-A0A9P1CGK7-F1
#
_entry.id   AF-A0A9P1CGK7-F1
#
_cell.length_a   1.000
_cell.length_b   1.000
_cell.length_c   1.000
_cell.angle_alpha   90.00
_cell.angle_beta   90.00
_cell.angle_gamma   90.00
#
_symmetry.space_group_name_H-M   'P 1'
#
loop_
_entity.id
_entity.type
_entity.pdbx_description
1 polymer ?
#
loop_
_entity_poly.entity_id
_entity_poly.type
_entity_poly.pdbx_seq_one_letter_code
_entity_poly.pdbx_strand_id
1 'polypeptide(L)'
;MAIAAGRGQVPFARRRACTYHHVLFLVIGAFLLSRRGVLAPVLSIGQGSEVQEVEEKIKGSKVFLLSKEYCPFCQRAKSILSSVGVAGLEVLELADMDKRPLVKDPAAIMDYMEKITGARTVPRLFIAGKFVGGYDDIVRMSQSGELQQRLKEADAL
;
A
#
# COMPACT_ATOMS: atom_id res chain seq x y z
N MET A 1 60.89 57.66 -12.44
CA MET A 1 59.45 57.61 -12.74
C MET A 1 58.73 57.37 -11.41
N ALA A 2 58.17 58.34 -10.68
CA ALA A 2 57.22 59.42 -11.06
C ALA A 2 56.01 58.81 -11.82
N ILE A 3 54.73 58.93 -11.44
CA ILE A 3 53.95 59.82 -10.57
C ILE A 3 52.58 59.16 -10.25
N ALA A 4 51.99 59.61 -9.14
CA ALA A 4 50.57 59.76 -8.69
C ALA A 4 49.42 59.55 -9.71
N ALA A 5 48.11 59.50 -9.42
CA ALA A 5 47.12 59.65 -8.33
C ALA A 5 45.78 59.16 -8.98
N GLY A 6 44.62 58.93 -8.36
CA GLY A 6 44.09 59.13 -7.03
C GLY A 6 42.57 58.88 -7.02
N ARG A 7 42.05 58.66 -5.80
CA ARG A 7 40.75 59.05 -5.19
C ARG A 7 39.42 58.98 -5.99
N GLY A 8 38.39 58.54 -5.27
CA GLY A 8 37.02 59.10 -5.34
C GLY A 8 35.95 58.02 -5.36
N GLN A 9 35.56 57.47 -4.21
CA GLN A 9 34.36 57.86 -3.45
C GLN A 9 33.03 57.81 -4.23
N VAL A 10 32.14 56.96 -3.71
CA VAL A 10 30.71 56.83 -3.95
C VAL A 10 29.95 58.15 -3.82
N PRO A 11 28.76 58.25 -4.46
CA PRO A 11 27.63 58.78 -3.71
C PRO A 11 26.36 57.92 -3.80
N PHE A 12 25.73 57.91 -2.63
CA PHE A 12 24.42 57.43 -2.27
C PHE A 12 23.34 58.28 -2.96
N ALA A 13 22.48 57.68 -3.78
CA ALA A 13 21.22 58.30 -4.19
C ALA A 13 20.06 57.33 -3.95
N ARG A 14 19.17 57.81 -3.10
CA ARG A 14 18.07 57.11 -2.45
C ARG A 14 16.77 57.48 -3.17
N ARG A 15 15.78 56.56 -3.11
CA ARG A 15 14.34 56.73 -3.38
C ARG A 15 13.99 56.70 -4.89
N ARG A 16 12.91 56.07 -5.36
CA ARG A 16 11.55 55.99 -4.79
C ARG A 16 10.85 54.70 -5.24
N ALA A 17 9.92 54.24 -4.40
CA ALA A 17 8.88 53.30 -4.78
C ALA A 17 8.03 53.82 -5.94
N CYS A 18 7.61 52.93 -6.84
CA CYS A 18 6.37 53.09 -7.60
C CYS A 18 5.84 51.70 -7.99
N THR A 19 4.74 51.35 -7.34
CA THR A 19 3.71 50.38 -7.76
C THR A 19 3.32 50.58 -9.23
N TYR A 20 3.15 49.52 -10.02
CA TYR A 20 2.25 49.44 -11.20
C TYR A 20 2.36 47.99 -11.74
N HIS A 21 1.48 47.06 -11.35
CA HIS A 21 0.15 46.80 -11.90
C HIS A 21 0.15 46.48 -13.41
N HIS A 22 -0.18 45.22 -13.71
CA HIS A 22 -0.69 44.67 -14.97
C HIS A 22 0.21 44.73 -16.22
N VAL A 23 0.84 43.60 -16.57
CA VAL A 23 0.73 43.00 -17.91
C VAL A 23 0.86 41.46 -17.80
N LEU A 24 -0.31 40.80 -17.85
CA LEU A 24 -0.59 39.63 -18.69
C LEU A 24 0.37 38.42 -18.58
N PHE A 25 0.11 37.45 -17.68
CA PHE A 25 -0.61 36.21 -18.02
C PHE A 25 -0.40 35.76 -19.47
N LEU A 26 0.59 34.91 -19.73
CA LEU A 26 0.58 33.85 -20.79
C LEU A 26 1.92 33.09 -20.80
N VAL A 27 2.25 32.42 -19.70
CA VAL A 27 3.18 31.29 -19.70
C VAL A 27 2.55 30.14 -18.92
N ILE A 28 1.36 29.72 -19.39
CA ILE A 28 0.84 28.39 -19.06
C ILE A 28 1.58 27.45 -20.01
N GLY A 29 2.80 27.10 -19.62
CA GLY A 29 3.60 26.07 -20.27
C GLY A 29 2.88 24.74 -20.14
N ALA A 30 2.66 24.10 -21.28
CA ALA A 30 2.07 22.78 -21.44
C ALA A 30 2.70 21.74 -20.49
N PHE A 31 2.02 21.49 -19.38
CA PHE A 31 2.29 20.36 -18.49
C PHE A 31 0.99 19.63 -18.14
N LEU A 32 0.14 19.44 -19.15
CA LEU A 32 -1.03 18.57 -19.08
C LEU A 32 -1.07 17.76 -20.38
N LEU A 33 -1.35 16.46 -20.21
CA LEU A 33 -1.51 15.43 -21.25
C LEU A 33 -0.23 14.76 -21.79
N SER A 34 0.61 14.23 -20.90
CA SER A 34 1.28 12.96 -21.20
C SER A 34 1.47 12.12 -19.94
N ARG A 35 0.35 11.56 -19.47
CA ARG A 35 0.37 10.20 -18.94
C ARG A 35 -0.78 9.47 -19.60
N ARG A 36 -0.42 8.76 -20.69
CA ARG A 36 -1.11 7.54 -21.10
C ARG A 36 -1.20 6.67 -19.85
N GLY A 37 -2.31 6.78 -19.14
CA GLY A 37 -2.74 5.75 -18.21
C GLY A 37 -2.98 4.52 -19.05
N VAL A 38 -1.99 3.64 -19.10
CA VAL A 38 -2.16 2.27 -19.55
C VAL A 38 -3.22 1.71 -18.62
N LEU A 39 -4.46 1.69 -19.10
CA LEU A 39 -5.47 0.78 -18.63
C LEU A 39 -4.88 -0.60 -18.95
N ALA A 40 -4.17 -1.20 -18.00
CA ALA A 40 -3.87 -2.61 -18.11
C ALA A 40 -5.24 -3.30 -18.09
N PRO A 41 -5.67 -3.98 -19.16
CA PRO A 41 -6.75 -4.91 -19.01
C PRO A 41 -6.16 -6.04 -18.17
N VAL A 42 -6.58 -6.14 -16.91
CA VAL A 42 -6.39 -7.40 -16.17
C VAL A 42 -7.25 -8.41 -16.90
N LEU A 43 -6.59 -9.11 -17.82
CA LEU A 43 -7.18 -10.04 -18.76
C LEU A 43 -7.76 -11.22 -17.97
N SER A 44 -9.08 -11.36 -18.05
CA SER A 44 -9.84 -12.61 -18.02
C SER A 44 -9.32 -13.71 -17.08
N ILE A 45 -9.60 -13.60 -15.79
CA ILE A 45 -9.70 -14.80 -14.95
C ILE A 45 -11.18 -15.19 -14.96
N GLY A 46 -11.50 -16.30 -15.63
CA GLY A 46 -12.80 -16.96 -15.46
C GLY A 46 -12.92 -17.41 -14.01
N GLN A 47 -13.48 -16.55 -13.15
CA GLN A 47 -13.69 -16.85 -11.74
C GLN A 47 -15.11 -16.42 -11.38
N GLY A 48 -15.79 -17.30 -10.65
CA GLY A 48 -17.09 -17.00 -10.06
C GLY A 48 -17.05 -15.77 -9.17
N SER A 49 -18.23 -15.26 -8.82
CA SER A 49 -18.42 -14.01 -8.07
C SER A 49 -17.61 -13.93 -6.77
N GLU A 50 -17.31 -15.05 -6.13
CA GLU A 50 -16.63 -15.08 -4.83
C GLU A 50 -15.13 -14.78 -4.92
N VAL A 51 -14.44 -15.20 -5.97
CA VAL A 51 -13.02 -14.85 -6.12
C VAL A 51 -12.86 -13.36 -6.38
N GLN A 52 -13.80 -12.76 -7.10
CA GLN A 52 -13.82 -11.32 -7.34
C GLN A 52 -14.00 -10.57 -6.02
N GLU A 53 -14.92 -11.02 -5.17
CA GLU A 53 -15.10 -10.47 -3.82
C GLU A 53 -13.83 -10.60 -2.95
N VAL A 54 -13.13 -11.74 -3.01
CA VAL A 54 -11.87 -11.94 -2.27
C VAL A 54 -10.79 -10.99 -2.75
N GLU A 55 -10.62 -10.82 -4.06
CA GLU A 55 -9.66 -9.89 -4.64
C GLU A 55 -9.98 -8.43 -4.29
N GLU A 56 -11.26 -8.07 -4.28
CA GLU A 56 -11.73 -6.75 -3.82
C GLU A 56 -11.39 -6.53 -2.35
N LYS A 57 -11.60 -7.53 -1.49
CA LYS A 57 -11.21 -7.48 -0.08
C LYS A 57 -9.70 -7.33 0.08
N ILE A 58 -8.89 -8.14 -0.61
CA ILE A 58 -7.42 -8.03 -0.55
C ILE A 58 -6.96 -6.60 -0.89
N LYS A 59 -7.55 -5.97 -1.91
CA LYS A 59 -7.21 -4.60 -2.33
C LYS A 59 -7.81 -3.51 -1.43
N GLY A 60 -8.96 -3.77 -0.83
CA GLY A 60 -9.71 -2.82 -0.01
C GLY A 60 -9.26 -2.74 1.44
N SER A 61 -8.72 -3.83 2.01
CA SER A 61 -8.27 -3.87 3.39
C SER A 61 -6.81 -3.43 3.54
N LYS A 62 -6.49 -2.73 4.63
CA LYS A 62 -5.10 -2.45 5.02
C LYS A 62 -4.35 -3.75 5.34
N VAL A 63 -5.02 -4.66 6.05
CA VAL A 63 -4.51 -5.98 6.39
C VAL A 63 -5.63 -6.98 6.15
N PHE A 64 -5.36 -8.01 5.34
CA PHE A 64 -6.30 -9.06 5.03
C PHE A 64 -5.70 -10.42 5.34
N LEU A 65 -6.46 -11.28 6.02
CA LEU A 65 -6.06 -12.63 6.38
C LEU A 65 -7.09 -13.65 5.90
N LEU A 66 -6.67 -14.53 4.99
CA LEU A 66 -7.46 -15.72 4.67
C LEU A 66 -7.24 -16.80 5.72
N SER A 67 -8.32 -17.34 6.27
CA SER A 67 -8.33 -18.20 7.45
C SER A 67 -9.34 -19.35 7.35
N LYS A 68 -9.22 -20.30 8.28
CA LYS A 68 -10.25 -21.27 8.64
C LYS A 68 -10.35 -21.30 10.16
N GLU A 69 -11.54 -21.28 10.73
CA GLU A 69 -11.72 -21.14 12.18
C GLU A 69 -11.12 -22.31 12.96
N TYR A 70 -11.36 -23.53 12.47
CA TYR A 70 -10.83 -24.76 13.08
C TYR A 70 -9.29 -24.89 13.00
N CYS A 71 -8.61 -24.06 12.21
CA CYS A 71 -7.19 -24.21 11.95
C CYS A 71 -6.33 -23.62 13.08
N PRO A 72 -5.51 -24.43 13.78
CA PRO A 72 -4.69 -23.94 14.89
C PRO A 72 -3.63 -22.93 14.45
N PHE A 73 -3.09 -23.05 13.23
CA PHE A 73 -2.13 -22.09 12.69
C PHE A 73 -2.77 -20.72 12.40
N CYS A 74 -4.02 -20.71 11.93
CA CYS A 74 -4.78 -19.47 11.72
C CYS A 74 -5.07 -18.77 13.05
N GLN A 75 -5.46 -19.52 14.08
CA GLN A 75 -5.69 -18.97 15.42
C GLN A 75 -4.41 -18.31 15.97
N ARG A 76 -3.27 -19.01 15.90
CA ARG A 76 -1.98 -18.45 16.34
C ARG A 76 -1.54 -17.24 15.52
N ALA A 77 -1.75 -17.24 14.20
CA ALA A 77 -1.45 -16.08 13.35
C ALA A 77 -2.24 -14.84 13.80
N LYS A 78 -3.54 -14.99 14.09
CA LYS A 78 -4.38 -13.91 14.62
C LYS A 78 -3.88 -13.43 15.98
N SER A 79 -3.49 -14.34 16.87
CA SER A 79 -2.91 -13.96 18.17
C SER A 79 -1.62 -13.16 18.02
N ILE A 80 -0.73 -13.55 17.09
CA ILE A 80 0.49 -12.78 16.78
C ILE A 80 0.13 -11.39 16.26
N LEU A 81 -0.72 -11.30 15.25
CA LEU A 81 -1.14 -10.02 14.67
C LEU A 81 -1.79 -9.10 15.72
N SER A 82 -2.63 -9.65 16.59
CA SER A 82 -3.24 -8.93 17.71
C SER A 82 -2.20 -8.48 18.74
N SER A 83 -1.22 -9.32 19.08
CA SER A 83 -0.15 -8.97 20.04
C SER A 83 0.76 -7.87 19.52
N VAL A 84 0.90 -7.77 18.20
CA VAL A 84 1.65 -6.70 17.52
C VAL A 84 0.86 -5.38 17.47
N GLY A 85 -0.44 -5.41 17.77
CA GLY A 85 -1.30 -4.23 17.78
C GLY A 85 -1.89 -3.89 16.41
N VAL A 86 -2.12 -4.88 15.54
CA VAL A 86 -2.70 -4.62 14.23
C VAL A 86 -4.04 -3.88 14.33
N ALA A 87 -4.19 -2.80 13.57
CA ALA A 87 -5.44 -2.08 13.40
C ALA A 87 -6.04 -2.40 12.01
N GLY A 88 -7.35 -2.61 11.95
CA GLY A 88 -8.05 -2.84 10.68
C GLY A 88 -7.75 -4.19 10.02
N LEU A 89 -7.52 -5.24 10.82
CA LEU A 89 -7.41 -6.62 10.33
C LEU A 89 -8.77 -7.12 9.82
N GLU A 90 -8.88 -7.34 8.52
CA GLU A 90 -10.01 -8.05 7.91
C GLU A 90 -9.67 -9.54 7.79
N VAL A 91 -10.59 -10.41 8.21
CA VAL A 91 -10.41 -11.85 8.17
C VAL A 91 -11.54 -12.47 7.36
N LEU A 92 -11.18 -13.30 6.39
CA LEU A 92 -12.14 -14.16 5.70
C LEU A 92 -11.97 -15.60 6.20
N GLU A 93 -13.00 -16.12 6.85
CA GLU A 93 -13.08 -17.53 7.23
C GLU A 93 -13.71 -18.35 6.12
N LEU A 94 -12.97 -19.35 5.63
CA LEU A 94 -13.50 -20.27 4.61
C LEU A 94 -14.35 -21.39 5.21
N ALA A 95 -14.15 -21.69 6.50
CA ALA A 95 -14.86 -22.76 7.19
C ALA A 95 -14.91 -22.50 8.70
N ASP A 96 -15.98 -22.94 9.33
CA ASP A 96 -16.24 -22.81 10.77
C ASP A 96 -15.49 -23.86 11.62
N MET A 97 -15.66 -23.81 12.94
CA MET A 97 -15.07 -24.78 13.88
C MET A 97 -15.47 -26.24 13.62
N ASP A 98 -16.64 -26.48 13.02
CA ASP A 98 -17.14 -27.81 12.63
C ASP A 98 -16.67 -28.24 11.23
N LYS A 99 -15.79 -27.44 10.60
CA LYS A 99 -15.27 -27.63 9.23
C LYS A 99 -16.33 -27.48 8.15
N ARG A 100 -17.47 -26.86 8.45
CA ARG A 100 -18.49 -26.54 7.44
C ARG A 100 -18.04 -25.30 6.65
N PRO A 101 -18.22 -25.29 5.31
CA PRO A 101 -17.83 -24.15 4.51
C PRO A 101 -18.71 -22.93 4.83
N LEU A 102 -18.07 -21.76 4.94
CA LEU A 102 -18.74 -20.46 5.17
C LEU A 102 -18.89 -19.65 3.88
N VAL A 103 -18.34 -20.16 2.78
CA VAL A 103 -18.41 -19.62 1.43
C VAL A 103 -18.92 -20.72 0.49
N LYS A 104 -19.49 -20.36 -0.65
CA LYS A 104 -20.12 -21.31 -1.58
C LYS A 104 -19.08 -22.18 -2.28
N ASP A 105 -18.00 -21.59 -2.77
CA ASP A 105 -16.92 -22.29 -3.46
C ASP A 105 -15.54 -22.03 -2.82
N PRO A 106 -15.24 -22.67 -1.67
CA PRO A 106 -13.93 -22.54 -1.05
C PRO A 106 -12.81 -23.13 -1.92
N ALA A 107 -13.12 -24.06 -2.83
CA ALA A 107 -12.11 -24.65 -3.70
C ALA A 107 -11.59 -23.63 -4.72
N ALA A 108 -12.50 -22.87 -5.34
CA ALA A 108 -12.14 -21.78 -6.26
C ALA A 108 -11.30 -20.69 -5.59
N ILE A 109 -11.63 -20.30 -4.36
CA ILE A 109 -10.80 -19.34 -3.60
C ILE A 109 -9.41 -19.91 -3.33
N MET A 110 -9.30 -21.20 -2.99
CA MET A 110 -8.01 -21.83 -2.71
C MET A 110 -7.17 -22.00 -3.98
N ASP A 111 -7.78 -22.31 -5.12
CA ASP A 111 -7.11 -22.34 -6.43
C ASP A 111 -6.62 -20.94 -6.83
N TYR A 112 -7.42 -19.91 -6.55
CA TYR A 112 -7.02 -18.53 -6.74
C TYR A 112 -5.82 -18.16 -5.87
N MET A 113 -5.82 -18.53 -4.59
CA MET A 113 -4.70 -18.29 -3.67
C MET A 113 -3.42 -18.98 -4.12
N GLU A 114 -3.52 -20.19 -4.67
CA GLU A 114 -2.36 -20.87 -5.26
C GLU A 114 -1.77 -20.07 -6.42
N LYS A 115 -2.61 -19.51 -7.30
CA LYS A 115 -2.15 -18.69 -8.42
C LYS A 115 -1.42 -17.42 -7.98
N ILE A 116 -1.90 -16.75 -6.93
CA ILE A 116 -1.36 -15.44 -6.51
C ILE A 116 -0.32 -15.52 -5.39
N THR A 117 -0.30 -16.61 -4.60
CA THR A 117 0.61 -16.79 -3.46
C THR A 117 1.52 -18.01 -3.57
N GLY A 118 1.33 -18.85 -4.59
CA GLY A 118 2.10 -20.08 -4.82
C GLY A 118 1.67 -21.29 -4.00
N ALA A 119 0.64 -21.20 -3.14
CA ALA A 119 0.14 -22.35 -2.41
C ALA A 119 -1.31 -22.18 -1.91
N ARG A 120 -1.99 -23.31 -1.72
CA ARG A 120 -3.38 -23.38 -1.24
C ARG A 120 -3.53 -23.27 0.26
N THR A 121 -2.48 -23.42 1.07
CA THR A 121 -2.65 -23.57 2.53
C THR A 121 -3.07 -22.26 3.21
N VAL A 122 -3.81 -22.34 4.31
CA VAL A 122 -4.10 -21.19 5.19
C VAL A 122 -3.18 -21.25 6.42
N PRO A 123 -2.86 -20.13 7.08
CA PRO A 123 -3.27 -18.75 6.76
C PRO A 123 -2.54 -18.14 5.55
N ARG A 124 -3.16 -17.13 4.90
CA ARG A 124 -2.51 -16.26 3.90
C ARG A 124 -2.68 -14.80 4.30
N LEU A 125 -1.57 -14.12 4.59
CA LEU A 125 -1.56 -12.72 5.00
C LEU A 125 -1.24 -11.80 3.84
N PHE A 126 -2.04 -10.75 3.71
CA PHE A 126 -1.85 -9.65 2.79
C PHE A 126 -1.79 -8.34 3.58
N ILE A 127 -0.87 -7.44 3.20
CA ILE A 127 -0.74 -6.10 3.77
C ILE A 127 -0.70 -5.12 2.60
N ALA A 128 -1.58 -4.12 2.61
CA ALA A 128 -1.74 -3.14 1.54
C ALA A 128 -1.88 -3.80 0.15
N GLY A 129 -2.73 -4.84 0.05
CA GLY A 129 -2.99 -5.60 -1.18
C GLY A 129 -1.85 -6.50 -1.67
N LYS A 130 -0.73 -6.61 -0.94
CA LYS A 130 0.41 -7.45 -1.32
C LYS A 130 0.46 -8.70 -0.47
N PHE A 131 0.67 -9.85 -1.09
CA PHE A 131 0.93 -11.09 -0.37
C PHE A 131 2.25 -10.99 0.41
N VAL A 132 2.20 -11.29 1.71
CA VAL A 132 3.36 -11.17 2.61
C VAL A 132 3.87 -12.55 3.03
N GLY A 133 2.98 -13.52 3.27
CA GLY A 133 3.39 -14.87 3.64
C GLY A 133 2.33 -15.74 4.29
N GLY A 134 2.74 -16.96 4.63
CA GLY A 134 1.97 -17.91 5.43
C GLY A 134 2.29 -17.81 6.92
N TYR A 135 1.92 -18.84 7.69
CA TYR A 135 2.15 -18.86 9.15
C TYR A 135 3.63 -18.71 9.54
N ASP A 136 4.52 -19.49 8.92
CA ASP A 136 5.94 -19.47 9.25
C ASP A 136 6.59 -18.10 8.96
N ASP A 137 6.16 -17.44 7.89
CA ASP A 137 6.58 -16.09 7.55
C ASP A 137 6.09 -15.08 8.59
N ILE A 138 4.83 -15.21 9.06
CA ILE A 138 4.27 -14.35 10.12
C ILE A 138 5.09 -14.49 11.41
N VAL A 139 5.42 -15.72 11.81
CA VAL A 139 6.25 -15.97 13.00
C VAL A 139 7.64 -15.34 12.83
N ARG A 140 8.29 -15.58 11.68
CA ARG A 140 9.62 -15.04 11.39
C ARG A 140 9.63 -13.51 11.40
N MET A 141 8.68 -12.87 10.73
CA MET A 141 8.57 -11.41 10.67
C MET A 141 8.21 -10.79 12.01
N SER A 142 7.39 -11.47 12.82
CA SER A 142 7.07 -11.00 14.18
C SER A 142 8.29 -11.04 15.09
N GLN A 143 9.15 -12.05 14.95
CA GLN A 143 10.38 -12.19 15.73
C GLN A 143 11.46 -11.19 15.30
N SER A 144 11.56 -10.91 13.99
CA SER A 144 12.52 -9.94 13.46
C SER A 144 12.10 -8.47 13.64
N GLY A 145 10.83 -8.22 13.97
CA GLY A 145 10.24 -6.87 14.00
C GLY A 145 9.81 -6.35 12.62
N GLU A 146 10.04 -7.11 11.55
CA GLU A 146 9.63 -6.77 10.19
C GLU A 146 8.10 -6.62 10.08
N LEU A 147 7.34 -7.42 10.83
CA LEU A 147 5.88 -7.37 10.79
C LEU A 147 5.35 -6.01 11.26
N GLN A 148 5.87 -5.50 12.37
CA GLN A 148 5.57 -4.16 12.91
C GLN A 148 5.90 -3.09 11.88
N GLN A 149 7.06 -3.19 11.23
CA GLN A 149 7.48 -2.22 10.22
C GLN A 149 6.50 -2.18 9.04
N ARG A 150 6.16 -3.34 8.48
CA ARG A 150 5.21 -3.43 7.36
C ARG A 150 3.83 -2.88 7.73
N LEU A 151 3.38 -3.12 8.97
CA LEU A 151 2.11 -2.59 9.47
C LEU A 151 2.14 -1.07 9.63
N LYS A 152 3.25 -0.47 10.10
CA LYS A 152 3.40 1.00 10.14
C LYS A 152 3.35 1.62 8.76
N GLU A 153 4.05 1.03 7.79
CA GLU A 153 4.07 1.51 6.41
C GLU A 153 2.68 1.46 5.74
N ALA A 154 1.83 0.52 6.18
CA ALA A 154 0.44 0.38 5.74
C ALA A 154 -0.57 1.16 6.60
N ASP A 155 -0.12 1.98 7.56
CA ASP A 155 -0.98 2.72 8.50
C ASP A 155 -1.95 1.80 9.28
N ALA A 156 -1.45 0.65 9.73
CA ALA A 156 -2.22 -0.45 10.34
C ALA A 156 -1.74 -0.84 11.76
N LEU A 157 -1.19 0.12 12.52
CA LEU A 157 -0.87 0.00 13.95
C LEU A 157 -1.59 1.06 14.78
#